data_AF-A0A1F8ZXF3-F1
#
_entry.id   AF-A0A1F8ZXF3-F1
#
_cell.length_a   1.000
_cell.length_b   1.000
_cell.length_c   1.000
_cell.angle_alpha   90.00
_cell.angle_beta   90.00
_cell.angle_gamma   90.00
#
_symmetry.space_group_name_H-M   'P 1'
#
loop_
_entity.id
_entity.type
_entity.pdbx_description
1 polymer ?
#
loop_
_entity_poly.entity_id
_entity_poly.type
_entity_poly.pdbx_seq_one_letter_code
_entity_poly.pdbx_strand_id
1 'polypeptide(L)'
;MTELKKWKLACPPTELDLIFPNNAGGPIDKNNLIKREFDSALKKAGIERIRFHDLRHTYASLMIEQGENIKYIQTQLGHSSPMVTLNVYAHLMKETNQEAVVRLENTIFEEDGSKMVAEIKKDLIQNG
;
A
#
# COMPACT_ATOMS: atom_id res chain seq x y z
N MET A 1 15.36 -1.68 15.78
CA MET A 1 15.36 -3.17 15.75
C MET A 1 15.47 -3.83 17.13
N THR A 2 15.19 -3.09 18.22
CA THR A 2 15.50 -3.51 19.59
C THR A 2 14.34 -4.27 20.25
N GLU A 3 13.10 -3.89 19.93
CA GLU A 3 11.91 -4.44 20.58
C GLU A 3 11.61 -5.89 20.17
N LEU A 4 11.73 -6.25 18.89
CA LEU A 4 11.51 -7.64 18.47
C LEU A 4 12.53 -8.61 19.07
N LYS A 5 13.78 -8.16 19.25
CA LYS A 5 14.83 -8.95 19.92
C LYS A 5 14.51 -9.14 21.40
N LYS A 6 14.13 -8.06 22.10
CA LYS A 6 13.67 -8.12 23.50
C LYS A 6 12.48 -9.07 23.66
N TRP A 7 11.51 -8.96 22.75
CA TRP A 7 10.33 -9.83 22.72
C TRP A 7 10.71 -11.30 22.57
N LYS A 8 11.53 -11.64 21.56
CA LYS A 8 11.94 -13.04 21.33
C LYS A 8 12.70 -13.64 22.52
N LEU A 9 13.50 -12.83 23.23
CA LEU A 9 14.18 -13.27 24.46
C LEU A 9 13.22 -13.50 25.63
N ALA A 10 12.09 -12.78 25.68
CA ALA A 10 11.07 -12.93 26.72
C ALA A 10 10.08 -14.08 26.42
N CYS A 11 10.02 -14.56 25.18
CA CYS A 11 9.14 -15.66 24.80
C CYS A 11 9.58 -17.00 25.43
N PRO A 12 8.63 -17.85 25.86
CA PRO A 12 8.96 -19.18 26.31
C PRO A 12 9.57 -20.00 25.15
N PRO A 13 10.69 -20.71 25.36
CA PRO A 13 11.25 -21.58 24.34
C PRO A 13 10.33 -22.78 24.13
N THR A 14 9.88 -22.99 22.90
CA THR A 14 9.06 -24.15 22.51
C THR A 14 9.57 -24.79 21.24
N GLU A 15 9.21 -26.05 21.02
CA GLU A 15 9.62 -26.81 19.83
C GLU A 15 9.19 -26.16 18.51
N LEU A 16 8.09 -25.39 18.52
CA LEU A 16 7.57 -24.72 17.33
C LEU A 16 8.35 -23.44 16.95
N ASP A 17 9.24 -22.96 17.82
CA ASP A 17 10.08 -21.76 17.65
C ASP A 17 9.35 -20.53 17.09
N LEU A 18 8.10 -20.33 17.51
CA LEU A 18 7.25 -19.25 16.99
C LEU A 18 7.84 -17.87 17.33
N ILE A 19 7.65 -16.90 16.42
CA ILE A 19 8.01 -15.49 16.67
C ILE A 19 7.02 -14.83 17.64
N PHE A 20 5.73 -15.19 17.54
CA PHE A 20 4.66 -14.67 18.39
C PHE A 20 3.86 -15.83 19.01
N PRO A 21 4.41 -16.49 20.04
CA PRO A 21 3.67 -17.52 20.77
C PRO A 21 2.66 -16.90 21.74
N ASN A 22 1.66 -17.69 22.13
CA ASN A 22 0.84 -17.42 23.31
C ASN A 22 1.61 -17.75 24.60
N ASN A 23 1.02 -17.49 25.78
CA ASN A 23 1.70 -17.72 27.06
C ASN A 23 2.06 -19.20 27.34
N ALA A 24 1.39 -20.15 26.68
CA ALA A 24 1.71 -21.57 26.74
C ALA A 24 2.69 -22.01 25.64
N GLY A 25 3.18 -21.07 24.83
CA GLY A 25 4.16 -21.34 23.77
C GLY A 25 3.59 -21.87 22.45
N GLY A 26 2.26 -21.96 22.33
CA GLY A 26 1.54 -22.36 21.11
C GLY A 26 1.09 -21.16 20.26
N PRO A 27 0.38 -21.40 19.14
CA PRO A 27 -0.13 -20.34 18.29
C PRO A 27 -1.14 -19.42 19.00
N ILE A 28 -1.15 -18.14 18.63
CA ILE A 28 -2.15 -17.18 19.11
C ILE A 28 -3.51 -17.50 18.47
N ASP A 29 -4.54 -17.61 19.31
CA ASP A 29 -5.91 -17.71 18.82
C ASP A 29 -6.39 -16.35 18.27
N LYS A 30 -6.85 -16.38 17.01
CA LYS A 30 -7.32 -15.19 16.30
C LYS A 30 -8.47 -14.47 17.02
N ASN A 31 -9.44 -15.21 17.56
CA ASN A 31 -10.62 -14.61 18.17
C ASN A 31 -10.26 -13.90 19.48
N ASN A 32 -9.38 -14.51 20.27
CA ASN A 32 -8.84 -13.90 21.48
C ASN A 32 -8.02 -12.66 21.18
N LEU A 33 -7.14 -12.70 20.17
CA LEU A 33 -6.37 -11.54 19.73
C LEU A 33 -7.29 -10.37 19.34
N ILE A 34 -8.32 -10.65 18.53
CA ILE A 34 -9.24 -9.61 18.08
C ILE A 34 -10.01 -9.01 19.26
N LYS A 35 -10.61 -9.86 20.11
CA LYS A 35 -11.48 -9.39 21.20
C LYS A 35 -10.74 -8.69 22.32
N ARG A 36 -9.54 -9.16 22.67
CA ARG A 36 -8.81 -8.66 23.85
C ARG A 36 -7.86 -7.53 23.50
N GLU A 37 -7.11 -7.69 22.41
CA GLU A 37 -6.04 -6.76 22.06
C GLU A 37 -6.51 -5.75 21.01
N PHE A 38 -7.07 -6.22 19.89
CA PHE A 38 -7.41 -5.34 18.77
C PHE A 38 -8.57 -4.40 19.08
N ASP A 39 -9.71 -4.92 19.58
CA ASP A 39 -10.86 -4.10 19.96
C ASP A 39 -10.48 -3.08 21.06
N SER A 40 -9.59 -3.46 21.98
CA SER A 40 -9.04 -2.56 23.02
C SER A 40 -8.14 -1.48 22.43
N ALA A 41 -7.28 -1.82 21.46
CA ALA A 41 -6.44 -0.86 20.75
C ALA A 41 -7.27 0.16 19.97
N LEU A 42 -8.32 -0.27 19.27
CA LEU A 42 -9.25 0.63 18.57
C LEU A 42 -9.89 1.63 19.53
N LYS A 43 -10.38 1.14 20.68
CA LYS A 43 -10.98 2.00 21.72
C LYS A 43 -9.99 3.03 22.26
N LYS A 44 -8.73 2.63 22.51
CA LYS A 44 -7.67 3.55 22.96
C LYS A 44 -7.30 4.58 21.90
N ALA A 45 -7.36 4.21 20.63
CA ALA A 45 -7.11 5.10 19.51
C ALA A 45 -8.31 6.01 19.15
N GLY A 46 -9.49 5.79 19.75
CA GLY A 46 -10.70 6.54 19.44
C GLY A 46 -11.29 6.22 18.06
N ILE A 47 -10.97 5.06 17.50
CA ILE A 47 -11.42 4.62 16.18
C ILE A 47 -12.68 3.78 16.35
N GLU A 48 -13.67 3.97 15.47
CA GLU A 48 -14.84 3.09 15.41
C GLU A 48 -14.41 1.63 15.15
N ARG A 49 -15.26 0.68 15.55
CA ARG A 49 -14.96 -0.72 15.36
C ARG A 49 -14.84 -1.07 13.86
N ILE A 50 -13.62 -1.41 13.45
CA ILE A 50 -13.31 -2.00 12.15
C ILE A 50 -12.92 -3.48 12.30
N ARG A 51 -12.86 -4.21 11.19
CA ARG A 51 -12.39 -5.60 11.17
C ARG A 51 -10.87 -5.63 11.14
N PHE A 52 -10.27 -6.70 11.65
CA PHE A 52 -8.81 -6.86 11.61
C PHE A 52 -8.24 -6.83 10.18
N HIS A 53 -8.98 -7.37 9.19
CA HIS A 53 -8.56 -7.34 7.79
C HIS A 53 -8.62 -5.93 7.17
N ASP A 54 -9.32 -4.97 7.78
CA ASP A 54 -9.40 -3.61 7.25
C ASP A 54 -8.04 -2.91 7.33
N LEU A 55 -7.17 -3.29 8.29
CA LEU A 55 -5.78 -2.84 8.33
C LEU A 55 -5.02 -3.17 7.04
N ARG A 56 -5.29 -4.34 6.46
CA ARG A 56 -4.68 -4.78 5.20
C ARG A 56 -5.24 -4.01 4.00
N HIS A 57 -6.52 -3.64 4.05
CA HIS A 57 -7.10 -2.74 3.06
C HIS A 57 -6.51 -1.34 3.16
N THR A 58 -6.29 -0.82 4.37
CA THR A 58 -5.61 0.47 4.59
C THR A 58 -4.20 0.45 4.01
N TYR A 59 -3.41 -0.58 4.29
CA TYR A 59 -2.07 -0.74 3.70
C TYR A 59 -2.10 -0.67 2.18
N ALA A 60 -2.97 -1.45 1.53
CA ALA A 60 -3.07 -1.44 0.07
C ALA A 60 -3.52 -0.08 -0.49
N SER A 61 -4.48 0.57 0.17
CA SER A 61 -5.02 1.87 -0.26
C SER A 61 -3.94 2.96 -0.21
N LEU A 62 -3.16 3.01 0.87
CA LEU A 62 -2.06 3.96 1.02
C LEU A 62 -0.97 3.76 -0.03
N MET A 63 -0.62 2.51 -0.34
CA MET A 63 0.37 2.20 -1.39
C MET A 63 -0.13 2.65 -2.77
N ILE A 64 -1.41 2.44 -3.08
CA ILE A 64 -2.01 2.87 -4.35
C ILE A 64 -2.04 4.40 -4.45
N GLU A 65 -2.40 5.09 -3.36
CA GLU A 65 -2.40 6.55 -3.30
C GLU A 65 -0.99 7.12 -3.55
N GLN A 66 0.05 6.45 -3.05
CA GLN A 66 1.46 6.78 -3.30
C GLN A 66 1.93 6.49 -4.73
N GLY A 67 1.07 5.89 -5.58
CA GLY A 67 1.40 5.55 -6.96
C GLY A 67 2.24 4.29 -7.11
N GLU A 68 2.26 3.42 -6.09
CA GLU A 68 3.08 2.21 -6.11
C GLU A 68 2.60 1.18 -7.14
N ASN A 69 3.53 0.31 -7.55
CA ASN A 69 3.27 -0.67 -8.58
C ASN A 69 2.26 -1.73 -8.10
N ILE A 70 1.16 -1.93 -8.83
CA ILE A 70 0.10 -2.88 -8.45
C ILE A 70 0.59 -4.33 -8.33
N LYS A 71 1.60 -4.73 -9.12
CA LYS A 71 2.24 -6.04 -9.03
C LYS A 71 3.03 -6.18 -7.74
N TYR A 72 3.73 -5.13 -7.33
CA TYR A 72 4.43 -5.09 -6.05
C TYR A 72 3.44 -5.22 -4.89
N ILE A 73 2.37 -4.43 -4.91
CA ILE A 73 1.31 -4.49 -3.89
C ILE A 73 0.68 -5.89 -3.84
N GLN A 74 0.39 -6.51 -4.99
CA GLN A 74 -0.10 -7.89 -5.06
C GLN A 74 0.85 -8.88 -4.37
N THR A 75 2.16 -8.78 -4.60
CA THR A 75 3.16 -9.64 -3.96
C THR A 75 3.22 -9.43 -2.44
N GLN A 76 3.20 -8.17 -1.98
CA GLN A 76 3.18 -7.86 -0.54
C GLN A 76 1.92 -8.38 0.15
N LEU A 77 0.79 -8.31 -0.55
CA LEU A 77 -0.46 -8.88 -0.09
C LEU A 77 -0.40 -10.43 -0.17
N GLY A 78 0.37 -11.02 -1.07
CA GLY A 78 0.35 -12.47 -1.29
C GLY A 78 -0.93 -12.94 -1.98
N HIS A 79 -1.57 -12.08 -2.78
CA HIS A 79 -2.65 -12.53 -3.65
C HIS A 79 -2.06 -13.38 -4.79
N SER A 80 -2.69 -14.51 -5.09
CA SER A 80 -2.25 -15.42 -6.15
C SER A 80 -2.36 -14.81 -7.56
N SER A 81 -3.19 -13.78 -7.73
CA SER A 81 -3.38 -13.07 -8.99
C SER A 81 -3.49 -11.56 -8.79
N PRO A 82 -2.89 -10.74 -9.68
CA PRO A 82 -3.12 -9.29 -9.72
C PRO A 82 -4.59 -8.92 -9.85
N MET A 83 -5.40 -9.78 -10.49
CA MET A 83 -6.82 -9.54 -10.71
C MET A 83 -7.58 -9.36 -9.39
N VAL A 84 -7.19 -10.08 -8.33
CA VAL A 84 -7.80 -9.94 -7.01
C VAL A 84 -7.54 -8.55 -6.45
N THR A 85 -6.30 -8.07 -6.54
CA THR A 85 -5.93 -6.72 -6.10
C THR A 85 -6.64 -5.66 -6.93
N LEU A 86 -6.67 -5.82 -8.25
CA LEU A 86 -7.29 -4.88 -9.17
C LEU A 86 -8.81 -4.79 -8.92
N ASN A 87 -9.49 -5.92 -8.80
CA ASN A 87 -10.93 -5.95 -8.51
C ASN A 87 -11.30 -5.24 -7.20
N VAL A 88 -10.42 -5.31 -6.20
CA VAL A 88 -10.67 -4.70 -4.88
C VAL A 88 -10.34 -3.21 -4.87
N TYR A 89 -9.27 -2.78 -5.56
CA TYR A 89 -8.72 -1.43 -5.39
C TYR A 89 -8.64 -0.56 -6.64
N ALA A 90 -9.09 -1.03 -7.81
CA ALA A 90 -9.04 -0.24 -9.06
C ALA A 90 -9.72 1.12 -8.93
N HIS A 91 -10.78 1.22 -8.13
CA HIS A 91 -11.50 2.47 -7.88
C HIS A 91 -10.67 3.55 -7.17
N LEU A 92 -9.54 3.18 -6.56
CA LEU A 92 -8.59 4.13 -5.94
C LEU A 92 -7.53 4.62 -6.93
N MET A 93 -7.40 3.96 -8.09
CA MET A 93 -6.41 4.31 -9.09
C MET A 93 -6.89 5.53 -9.87
N LYS A 94 -6.02 6.53 -10.04
CA LYS A 94 -6.34 7.72 -10.84
C LYS A 94 -6.63 7.31 -12.28
N GLU A 95 -7.80 7.67 -12.80
CA GLU A 95 -8.20 7.39 -14.19
C GLU A 95 -7.26 8.04 -15.21
N THR A 96 -6.70 9.21 -14.86
CA THR A 96 -5.76 9.94 -15.69
C THR A 96 -4.52 10.33 -14.88
N ASN A 97 -3.35 10.10 -15.47
CA ASN A 97 -2.06 10.45 -14.88
C ASN A 97 -1.39 11.50 -15.77
N GLN A 98 -1.83 12.76 -15.66
CA GLN A 98 -1.26 13.88 -16.42
C GLN A 98 0.25 13.99 -16.20
N GLU A 99 0.72 13.70 -14.99
CA GLU A 99 2.15 13.66 -14.67
C GLU A 99 2.89 12.57 -15.46
N ALA A 100 2.26 11.45 -15.78
CA ALA A 100 2.87 10.41 -16.63
C ALA A 100 3.05 10.91 -18.06
N VAL A 101 2.09 11.69 -18.58
CA VAL A 101 2.22 12.33 -19.90
C VAL A 101 3.37 13.34 -19.89
N VAL A 102 3.43 14.21 -18.88
CA VAL A 102 4.52 15.19 -18.74
C VAL A 102 5.88 14.50 -18.57
N ARG A 103 5.98 13.41 -17.81
CA ARG A 103 7.23 12.63 -17.69
C ARG A 103 7.64 11.99 -19.01
N LEU A 104 6.68 11.52 -19.80
CA LEU A 104 6.95 10.96 -21.13
C LEU A 104 7.43 12.06 -22.08
N GLU A 105 6.74 13.20 -22.11
CA GLU A 105 7.15 14.37 -22.90
C GLU A 105 8.58 14.79 -22.55
N ASN A 106 8.88 14.93 -21.26
CA ASN A 106 10.24 15.27 -20.83
C ASN A 106 11.23 14.22 -21.36
N THR A 107 11.03 12.93 -21.06
CA THR A 107 11.92 11.83 -21.52
C THR A 107 12.16 11.83 -23.03
N ILE A 108 11.13 12.12 -23.83
CA ILE A 108 11.22 12.09 -25.30
C ILE A 108 11.86 13.37 -25.85
N PHE A 109 11.62 14.53 -25.21
CA PHE A 109 11.94 15.85 -25.75
C PHE A 109 13.03 16.61 -24.98
N GLU A 110 13.83 15.95 -24.13
CA GLU A 110 14.82 16.57 -23.21
C GLU A 110 15.82 17.56 -23.85
N GLU A 111 15.95 17.65 -25.19
CA GLU A 111 16.81 18.66 -25.86
C GLU A 111 16.08 19.67 -26.79
N ASP A 112 14.81 19.47 -27.19
CA ASP A 112 14.19 20.30 -28.25
C ASP A 112 12.73 20.74 -27.98
N GLY A 113 12.11 20.28 -26.88
CA GLY A 113 10.67 20.42 -26.63
C GLY A 113 10.14 21.85 -26.39
N SER A 114 11.00 22.79 -26.00
CA SER A 114 10.58 24.18 -25.76
C SER A 114 10.24 24.96 -27.04
N LYS A 115 10.63 24.47 -28.22
CA LYS A 115 10.34 25.16 -29.50
C LYS A 115 9.01 24.73 -30.13
N MET A 116 8.63 23.45 -30.00
CA MET A 116 7.50 22.88 -30.75
C MET A 116 6.14 23.44 -30.33
N VAL A 117 5.89 23.66 -29.03
CA VAL A 117 4.60 24.18 -28.55
C VAL A 117 4.45 25.69 -28.85
N ALA A 118 5.57 26.42 -28.91
CA ALA A 118 5.58 27.82 -29.30
C ALA A 118 5.31 28.01 -30.81
N GLU A 119 5.75 27.08 -31.66
CA GLU A 119 5.49 27.10 -33.10
C GLU A 119 4.04 26.71 -33.43
N ILE A 120 3.49 25.67 -32.81
CA ILE A 120 2.09 25.26 -33.06
C ILE A 120 1.11 26.39 -32.74
N LYS A 121 1.33 27.15 -31.66
CA LYS A 121 0.48 28.32 -31.34
C LYS A 121 0.66 29.47 -32.32
N LYS A 122 1.81 29.63 -32.97
CA LYS A 122 2.06 30.69 -33.95
C LYS A 122 1.31 30.44 -35.25
N ASP A 123 1.28 29.20 -35.72
CA ASP A 123 0.59 28.80 -36.96
C ASP A 123 -0.95 28.84 -36.83
N LEU A 124 -1.47 28.61 -35.62
CA LEU A 124 -2.91 28.74 -35.32
C LEU A 124 -3.38 30.20 -35.19
N ILE A 125 -2.48 31.15 -34.96
CA ILE A 125 -2.81 32.59 -34.82
C ILE A 125 -2.59 33.35 -36.13
N GLN A 126 -1.77 32.83 -37.06
CA GLN A 126 -1.53 33.49 -38.37
C GLN A 126 -2.51 33.07 -39.48
N ASN A 127 -3.30 32.00 -39.29
CA ASN A 127 -4.26 31.48 -40.28
C ASN A 127 -5.74 31.56 -39.82
N GLY A 128 -6.05 32.41 -38.84
CA GLY A 128 -7.41 32.63 -38.31
C GLY A 128 -7.88 34.06 -38.52
#